data_AF-A0A1L6J7H2-F1
#
_entry.id   AF-A0A1L6J7H2-F1
#
_cell.length_a   1.000
_cell.length_b   1.000
_cell.length_c   1.000
_cell.angle_alpha   90.00
_cell.angle_beta   90.00
_cell.angle_gamma   90.00
#
_symmetry.space_group_name_H-M   'P 1'
#
loop_
_entity.id
_entity.type
_entity.pdbx_description
1 polymer ?
#
loop_
_entity_poly.entity_id
_entity_poly.type
_entity_poly.pdbx_seq_one_letter_code
_entity_poly.pdbx_strand_id
1 'polypeptide(L)'
;MPHGRTAPPKAGQDNHGCWIAVAIGGLLALGSALSQCDSTKSTTIDAEKPFGAASLTNQIEAIEPPATVEPLARAQVTRGLRHLRLAYAAEGLSGAMIYSQSCYDGLSRNFTWAALDRCGAFDLQAVRTAEAAPGDGLSSELEYFGPETAAARYLAIANKAGETVENSDLRLEALQKQVTRAALPRAASTPASIESPAALDEEDVTTEPAPSPTDGTIDSNWFNRMTAKTGKAAVER
;
A
#
# COMPACT_ATOMS: atom_id res chain seq x y z
N MET A 1 2.15 -20.26 -71.31
CA MET A 1 0.67 -20.27 -71.49
C MET A 1 0.03 -20.71 -70.17
N PRO A 2 -1.11 -20.13 -69.75
CA PRO A 2 -1.15 -18.76 -69.21
C PRO A 2 -2.00 -18.64 -67.93
N HIS A 3 -2.14 -17.38 -67.49
CA HIS A 3 -3.14 -16.82 -66.56
C HIS A 3 -2.86 -17.03 -65.05
N GLY A 4 -2.87 -16.01 -64.20
CA GLY A 4 -3.19 -14.59 -64.37
C GLY A 4 -3.73 -14.04 -63.05
N ARG A 5 -3.28 -12.83 -62.68
CA ARG A 5 -3.91 -11.71 -61.91
C ARG A 5 -4.83 -12.12 -60.73
N THR A 6 -4.67 -11.58 -59.53
CA THR A 6 -5.05 -10.19 -59.18
C THR A 6 -4.65 -9.85 -57.74
N ALA A 7 -4.39 -8.57 -57.46
CA ALA A 7 -4.54 -7.94 -56.14
C ALA A 7 -5.64 -6.86 -56.25
N PRO A 8 -6.07 -6.17 -55.17
CA PRO A 8 -6.43 -6.54 -53.79
C PRO A 8 -7.93 -6.21 -53.52
N PRO A 9 -8.43 -6.22 -52.26
CA PRO A 9 -8.63 -4.91 -51.62
C PRO A 9 -8.36 -4.86 -50.10
N LYS A 10 -7.99 -3.66 -49.63
CA LYS A 10 -8.12 -3.21 -48.24
C LYS A 10 -9.60 -3.24 -47.83
N ALA A 11 -9.90 -3.87 -46.71
CA ALA A 11 -11.11 -3.59 -45.95
C ALA A 11 -10.71 -2.81 -44.70
N GLY A 12 -11.01 -1.52 -44.70
CA GLY A 12 -11.22 -0.79 -43.45
C GLY A 12 -12.47 -1.34 -42.79
N GLN A 13 -12.41 -1.59 -41.50
CA GLN A 13 -13.57 -1.95 -40.70
C GLN A 13 -13.87 -0.77 -39.78
N ASP A 14 -14.57 0.18 -40.36
CA ASP A 14 -15.25 1.23 -39.63
C ASP A 14 -16.63 0.71 -39.18
N ASN A 15 -16.90 0.97 -37.90
CA ASN A 15 -18.20 1.24 -37.30
C ASN A 15 -19.18 0.10 -37.00
N HIS A 16 -19.98 0.44 -35.98
CA HIS A 16 -21.24 -0.15 -35.55
C HIS A 16 -21.05 -1.34 -34.59
N GLY A 17 -21.56 -1.32 -33.37
CA GLY A 17 -22.65 -0.53 -32.84
C GLY A 17 -23.28 -1.40 -31.76
N CYS A 18 -23.48 -0.79 -30.59
CA CYS A 18 -24.13 -1.42 -29.44
C CYS A 18 -25.51 -1.95 -29.85
N TRP A 19 -25.62 -3.26 -30.09
CA TRP A 19 -26.90 -3.94 -30.26
C TRP A 19 -27.24 -4.66 -28.96
N ILE A 20 -28.13 -4.03 -28.19
CA ILE A 20 -28.78 -4.62 -27.04
C ILE A 20 -29.87 -5.56 -27.57
N ALA A 21 -29.72 -6.85 -27.33
CA ALA A 21 -30.80 -7.83 -27.47
C ALA A 21 -31.37 -8.13 -26.07
N VAL A 22 -32.48 -7.48 -25.73
CA VAL A 22 -33.30 -7.80 -24.54
C VAL A 22 -34.21 -8.97 -24.90
N ALA A 23 -34.01 -10.13 -24.28
CA ALA A 23 -34.98 -11.22 -24.27
C ALA A 23 -35.66 -11.28 -22.90
N ILE A 24 -36.97 -11.04 -22.90
CA ILE A 24 -37.85 -11.07 -21.73
C ILE A 24 -38.31 -12.52 -21.51
N GLY A 25 -38.03 -13.09 -20.34
CA GLY A 25 -38.67 -14.32 -19.88
C GLY A 25 -37.98 -15.00 -18.68
N GLY A 26 -38.30 -14.57 -17.45
CA GLY A 26 -38.16 -15.42 -16.25
C GLY A 26 -37.22 -14.92 -15.14
N LEU A 27 -37.79 -14.20 -14.16
CA LEU A 27 -37.36 -13.93 -12.78
C LEU A 27 -36.00 -14.52 -12.28
N LEU A 28 -35.01 -13.64 -12.08
CA LEU A 28 -34.33 -13.40 -10.79
C LEU A 28 -33.29 -12.28 -11.00
N ALA A 29 -33.45 -11.19 -10.25
CA ALA A 29 -32.71 -9.95 -10.41
C ALA A 29 -31.23 -10.11 -10.05
N LEU A 30 -30.34 -10.02 -11.06
CA LEU A 30 -28.96 -9.56 -10.88
C LEU A 30 -28.83 -8.23 -11.65
N GLY A 31 -28.86 -7.12 -10.91
CA GLY A 31 -28.59 -5.79 -11.45
C GLY A 31 -27.14 -5.70 -11.92
N SER A 32 -26.94 -5.71 -13.23
CA SER A 32 -25.67 -5.31 -13.85
C SER A 32 -25.83 -3.90 -14.41
N ALA A 33 -24.96 -3.02 -13.93
CA ALA A 33 -24.32 -1.91 -14.63
C ALA A 33 -25.11 -1.20 -15.74
N LEU A 34 -25.55 0.03 -15.44
CA LEU A 34 -25.63 1.10 -16.44
C LEU A 34 -24.67 2.21 -16.02
N SER A 35 -23.48 2.23 -16.60
CA SER A 35 -22.70 3.46 -16.71
C SER A 35 -22.33 3.63 -18.16
N GLN A 36 -23.00 4.60 -18.79
CA GLN A 36 -22.76 5.03 -20.15
C GLN A 36 -21.50 5.90 -20.17
N CYS A 37 -20.62 5.63 -21.12
CA CYS A 37 -19.51 6.49 -21.48
C CYS A 37 -20.01 7.77 -22.14
N ASP A 38 -19.55 8.93 -21.66
CA ASP A 38 -19.60 10.19 -22.40
C ASP A 38 -18.18 10.64 -22.74
N SER A 39 -17.96 10.99 -24.01
CA SER A 39 -16.64 11.29 -24.57
C SER A 39 -16.32 12.76 -24.40
N THR A 40 -15.64 13.11 -23.32
CA THR A 40 -14.89 14.39 -23.25
C THR A 40 -13.40 14.07 -23.31
N LYS A 41 -12.74 14.52 -24.39
CA LYS A 41 -11.27 14.56 -24.48
C LYS A 41 -10.74 15.51 -23.40
N SER A 42 -10.51 14.97 -22.22
CA SER A 42 -9.58 15.54 -21.25
C SER A 42 -8.30 14.73 -21.38
N THR A 43 -7.18 15.44 -21.57
CA THR A 43 -5.83 14.90 -21.41
C THR A 43 -5.79 14.10 -20.11
N THR A 44 -5.80 12.78 -20.23
CA THR A 44 -5.74 11.86 -19.11
C THR A 44 -4.36 12.00 -18.52
N ILE A 45 -4.21 12.84 -17.49
CA ILE A 45 -3.28 12.54 -16.42
C ILE A 45 -3.70 11.14 -15.98
N ASP A 46 -2.79 10.17 -16.08
CA ASP A 46 -2.99 8.78 -15.67
C ASP A 46 -3.54 8.75 -14.24
N ALA A 47 -4.87 8.75 -14.13
CA ALA A 47 -5.58 8.58 -12.90
C ALA A 47 -5.33 7.13 -12.48
N GLU A 48 -4.53 7.01 -11.43
CA GLU A 48 -4.70 6.02 -10.38
C GLU A 48 -4.79 4.59 -10.92
N LYS A 49 -3.63 4.07 -11.36
CA LYS A 49 -3.38 2.65 -11.14
C LYS A 49 -3.59 2.42 -9.65
N PRO A 50 -4.46 1.50 -9.20
CA PRO A 50 -4.55 1.18 -7.78
C PRO A 50 -3.18 0.65 -7.36
N PHE A 51 -2.36 1.50 -6.77
CA PHE A 51 -1.05 1.20 -6.23
C PHE A 51 -1.28 0.23 -5.07
N GLY A 52 -1.38 -1.06 -5.38
CA GLY A 52 -1.52 -2.10 -4.37
C GLY A 52 -2.36 -3.29 -4.78
N ALA A 53 -3.56 -3.10 -5.36
CA ALA A 53 -4.51 -4.22 -5.49
C ALA A 53 -4.04 -5.30 -6.47
N ALA A 54 -3.73 -4.93 -7.73
CA ALA A 54 -3.24 -5.89 -8.72
C ALA A 54 -1.84 -6.43 -8.37
N SER A 55 -1.00 -5.59 -7.73
CA SER A 55 0.34 -5.99 -7.27
C SER A 55 0.26 -7.02 -6.15
N LEU A 56 -0.64 -6.80 -5.18
CA LEU A 56 -0.83 -7.68 -4.04
C LEU A 56 -1.42 -9.02 -4.47
N THR A 57 -2.38 -9.07 -5.39
CA THR A 57 -2.90 -10.35 -5.91
C THR A 57 -1.77 -11.20 -6.51
N ASN A 58 -0.93 -10.63 -7.37
CA ASN A 58 0.21 -11.33 -7.95
C ASN A 58 1.22 -11.78 -6.89
N GLN A 59 1.45 -10.96 -5.86
CA GLN A 59 2.33 -11.28 -4.73
C GLN A 59 1.80 -12.44 -3.88
N ILE A 60 0.49 -12.47 -3.63
CA ILE A 60 -0.18 -13.55 -2.90
C ILE A 60 -0.04 -14.85 -3.69
N GLU A 61 -0.28 -14.83 -5.00
CA GLU A 61 -0.16 -16.02 -5.83
C GLU A 61 1.21 -16.69 -5.77
N ALA A 62 2.28 -15.90 -5.60
CA ALA A 62 3.66 -16.35 -5.48
C ALA A 62 4.01 -17.01 -4.12
N ILE A 63 3.12 -16.95 -3.12
CA ILE A 63 3.38 -17.54 -1.81
C ILE A 63 3.34 -19.07 -1.90
N GLU A 64 4.46 -19.70 -1.52
CA GLU A 64 4.55 -21.13 -1.28
C GLU A 64 4.12 -21.44 0.17
N PRO A 65 3.12 -22.32 0.37
CA PRO A 65 2.68 -22.69 1.71
C PRO A 65 3.81 -23.35 2.52
N PRO A 66 4.07 -22.92 3.76
CA PRO A 66 5.03 -23.60 4.62
C PRO A 66 4.50 -24.98 5.05
N ALA A 67 5.40 -25.87 5.46
CA ALA A 67 5.04 -27.22 5.89
C ALA A 67 4.14 -27.26 7.14
N THR A 68 4.20 -26.24 7.99
CA THR A 68 3.46 -26.19 9.25
C THR A 68 2.94 -24.79 9.54
N VAL A 69 1.73 -24.72 10.11
CA VAL A 69 1.19 -23.50 10.68
C VAL A 69 1.84 -23.22 12.04
N GLU A 70 2.47 -22.05 12.19
CA GLU A 70 3.04 -21.63 13.47
C GLU A 70 1.99 -20.90 14.31
N PRO A 71 1.97 -21.05 15.64
CA PRO A 71 1.05 -20.32 16.51
C PRO A 71 1.31 -18.81 16.51
N LEU A 72 0.27 -18.02 16.79
CA LEU A 72 0.37 -16.56 16.89
C LEU A 72 1.34 -16.15 18.01
N ALA A 73 2.45 -15.54 17.64
CA ALA A 73 3.49 -15.13 18.58
C ALA A 73 3.32 -13.67 19.02
N ARG A 74 3.05 -13.44 20.32
CA ARG A 74 2.92 -12.09 20.91
C ARG A 74 4.11 -11.16 20.66
N ALA A 75 5.31 -11.74 20.52
CA ALA A 75 6.51 -11.00 20.17
C ALA A 75 6.40 -10.32 18.79
N GLN A 76 5.78 -10.98 17.81
CA GLN A 76 5.60 -10.43 16.46
C GLN A 76 4.55 -9.32 16.45
N VAL A 77 3.47 -9.49 17.21
CA VAL A 77 2.48 -8.41 17.43
C VAL A 77 3.17 -7.17 18.01
N THR A 78 3.96 -7.34 19.06
CA THR A 78 4.69 -6.24 19.70
C THR A 78 5.65 -5.54 18.73
N ARG A 79 6.33 -6.30 17.86
CA ARG A 79 7.21 -5.75 16.83
C ARG A 79 6.42 -4.95 15.78
N GLY A 80 5.28 -5.47 15.31
CA GLY A 80 4.39 -4.77 14.36
C GLY A 80 3.93 -3.42 14.91
N LEU A 81 3.45 -3.41 16.16
CA LEU A 81 3.06 -2.17 16.86
C LEU A 81 4.21 -1.15 16.96
N ARG A 82 5.44 -1.62 17.22
CA ARG A 82 6.62 -0.75 17.26
C ARG A 82 6.95 -0.18 15.88
N HIS A 83 6.84 -0.99 14.83
CA HIS A 83 7.12 -0.53 13.46
C HIS A 83 6.11 0.54 13.04
N LEU A 84 4.84 0.40 13.41
CA LEU A 84 3.86 1.45 13.16
C LEU A 84 4.22 2.75 13.87
N ARG A 85 4.62 2.70 15.14
CA ARG A 85 5.04 3.92 15.86
C ARG A 85 6.17 4.64 15.12
N LEU A 86 7.13 3.89 14.58
CA LEU A 86 8.25 4.47 13.84
C LEU A 86 7.83 5.05 12.49
N ALA A 87 7.07 4.28 11.69
CA ALA A 87 6.58 4.72 10.39
C ALA A 87 5.67 5.95 10.51
N TYR A 88 4.73 5.89 11.47
CA TYR A 88 3.79 6.97 11.73
C TYR A 88 4.44 8.23 12.30
N ALA A 89 5.45 8.08 13.17
CA ALA A 89 6.19 9.24 13.68
C ALA A 89 7.03 9.92 12.60
N ALA A 90 7.50 9.17 11.59
CA ALA A 90 8.30 9.71 10.50
C ALA A 90 7.45 10.49 9.48
N GLU A 91 6.36 9.88 9.01
CA GLU A 91 5.62 10.37 7.83
C GLU A 91 4.10 10.21 7.96
N GLY A 92 3.57 10.01 9.17
CA GLY A 92 2.14 9.83 9.40
C GLY A 92 1.57 8.57 8.75
N LEU A 93 0.32 8.64 8.28
CA LEU A 93 -0.33 7.49 7.61
C LEU A 93 0.33 7.14 6.28
N SER A 94 0.90 8.10 5.55
CA SER A 94 1.57 7.83 4.28
C SER A 94 2.79 6.93 4.47
N GLY A 95 3.63 7.23 5.48
CA GLY A 95 4.74 6.35 5.86
C GLY A 95 4.28 4.98 6.34
N ALA A 96 3.13 4.94 7.04
CA ALA A 96 2.56 3.67 7.46
C ALA A 96 2.13 2.81 6.26
N MET A 97 1.49 3.41 5.26
CA MET A 97 1.05 2.74 4.05
C MET A 97 2.24 2.15 3.28
N ILE A 98 3.29 2.94 3.06
CA ILE A 98 4.53 2.49 2.39
C ILE A 98 5.15 1.29 3.12
N TYR A 99 5.23 1.36 4.46
CA TYR A 99 5.74 0.25 5.26
C TYR A 99 4.86 -0.99 5.11
N SER A 100 3.53 -0.86 5.19
CA SER A 100 2.60 -1.98 5.09
C SER A 100 2.75 -2.69 3.74
N GLN A 101 2.72 -1.93 2.64
CA GLN A 101 2.92 -2.47 1.29
C GLN A 101 4.23 -3.24 1.18
N SER A 102 5.33 -2.69 1.71
CA SER A 102 6.64 -3.36 1.72
C SER A 102 6.66 -4.61 2.60
N CYS A 103 5.93 -4.62 3.72
CA CYS A 103 5.81 -5.75 4.63
C CYS A 103 5.15 -6.93 3.92
N TYR A 104 4.03 -6.68 3.22
CA TYR A 104 3.29 -7.70 2.48
C TYR A 104 4.01 -8.15 1.22
N ASP A 105 4.65 -7.24 0.49
CA ASP A 105 5.53 -7.59 -0.62
C ASP A 105 6.67 -8.53 -0.19
N GLY A 106 7.22 -8.33 1.01
CA GLY A 106 8.19 -9.24 1.61
C GLY A 106 7.69 -10.67 1.83
N LEU A 107 6.38 -10.86 2.07
CA LEU A 107 5.78 -12.19 2.29
C LEU A 107 5.75 -13.02 1.00
N SER A 108 5.64 -12.38 -0.17
CA SER A 108 5.69 -13.09 -1.46
C SER A 108 7.04 -13.76 -1.74
N ARG A 109 8.12 -13.23 -1.14
CA ARG A 109 9.49 -13.73 -1.33
C ARG A 109 9.91 -14.75 -0.28
N ASN A 110 9.49 -14.55 0.96
CA ASN A 110 9.90 -15.40 2.08
C ASN A 110 8.79 -15.41 3.15
N PHE A 111 7.75 -16.20 2.89
CA PHE A 111 6.63 -16.31 3.78
C PHE A 111 7.04 -16.95 5.11
N THR A 112 6.63 -16.34 6.21
CA THR A 112 6.58 -16.97 7.53
C THR A 112 5.33 -16.47 8.26
N TRP A 113 4.71 -17.34 9.06
CA TRP A 113 3.58 -16.98 9.92
C TRP A 113 3.93 -15.82 10.86
N ALA A 114 5.14 -15.84 11.41
CA ALA A 114 5.67 -14.76 12.22
C ALA A 114 5.76 -13.41 11.48
N ALA A 115 6.08 -13.39 10.18
CA ALA A 115 6.09 -12.18 9.38
C ALA A 115 4.67 -11.69 9.07
N LEU A 116 3.76 -12.61 8.73
CA LEU A 116 2.35 -12.28 8.50
C LEU A 116 1.72 -11.65 9.74
N ASP A 117 1.90 -12.25 10.93
CA ASP A 117 1.38 -11.71 12.19
C ASP A 117 1.90 -10.31 12.49
N ARG A 118 3.17 -10.05 12.15
CA ARG A 118 3.80 -8.74 12.32
C ARG A 118 3.18 -7.71 11.37
N CYS A 119 2.98 -8.05 10.10
CA CYS A 119 2.33 -7.16 9.12
C CYS A 119 0.87 -6.92 9.49
N GLY A 120 0.13 -7.96 9.89
CA GLY A 120 -1.26 -7.83 10.34
C GLY A 120 -1.40 -6.99 11.61
N ALA A 121 -0.51 -7.16 12.61
CA ALA A 121 -0.53 -6.34 13.82
C ALA A 121 -0.24 -4.86 13.54
N PHE A 122 0.66 -4.59 12.58
CA PHE A 122 0.93 -3.26 12.09
C PHE A 122 -0.34 -2.65 11.46
N ASP A 123 -0.95 -3.36 10.51
CA ASP A 123 -2.13 -2.90 9.77
C ASP A 123 -3.33 -2.64 10.68
N LEU A 124 -3.64 -3.57 11.57
CA LEU A 124 -4.76 -3.40 12.51
C LEU A 124 -4.57 -2.21 13.43
N GLN A 125 -3.33 -1.88 13.80
CA GLN A 125 -3.07 -0.67 14.58
C GLN A 125 -3.09 0.59 13.70
N ALA A 126 -2.70 0.49 12.43
CA ALA A 126 -2.79 1.58 11.47
C ALA A 126 -4.26 1.94 11.19
N VAL A 127 -5.15 0.95 11.05
CA VAL A 127 -6.62 1.11 10.99
C VAL A 127 -7.11 1.96 12.16
N ARG A 128 -6.78 1.55 13.40
CA ARG A 128 -7.19 2.31 14.60
C ARG A 128 -6.61 3.73 14.66
N THR A 129 -5.44 3.92 14.06
CA THR A 129 -4.79 5.24 14.00
C THR A 129 -5.47 6.12 12.96
N ALA A 130 -5.83 5.55 11.81
CA ALA A 130 -6.57 6.19 10.73
C ALA A 130 -7.97 6.62 11.17
N GLU A 131 -8.71 5.76 11.89
CA GLU A 131 -10.02 6.07 12.47
C GLU A 131 -9.97 7.23 13.48
N ALA A 132 -8.82 7.42 14.14
CA ALA A 132 -8.61 8.49 15.12
C ALA A 132 -8.01 9.77 14.51
N ALA A 133 -7.59 9.76 13.24
CA ALA A 133 -6.98 10.90 12.57
C ALA A 133 -8.05 11.88 12.06
N PRO A 134 -7.76 13.19 12.04
CA PRO A 134 -8.61 14.14 11.32
C PRO A 134 -8.62 13.79 9.82
N GLY A 135 -9.81 13.82 9.20
CA GLY A 135 -10.05 13.25 7.87
C GLY A 135 -9.61 14.10 6.67
N ASP A 136 -8.78 15.13 6.86
CA ASP A 136 -8.32 16.01 5.78
C ASP A 136 -7.05 15.48 5.08
N GLY A 137 -7.11 15.32 3.75
CA GLY A 137 -5.94 15.06 2.90
C GLY A 137 -5.38 13.63 2.89
N LEU A 138 -6.05 12.65 3.49
CA LEU A 138 -5.56 11.27 3.66
C LEU A 138 -6.46 10.20 3.00
N SER A 139 -7.21 10.56 1.95
CA SER A 139 -8.25 9.67 1.39
C SER A 139 -7.73 8.30 0.96
N SER A 140 -6.54 8.24 0.35
CA SER A 140 -5.95 6.98 -0.12
C SER A 140 -5.49 6.09 1.05
N GLU A 141 -4.91 6.69 2.08
CA GLU A 141 -4.44 5.99 3.27
C GLU A 141 -5.61 5.50 4.13
N LEU A 142 -6.68 6.29 4.24
CA LEU A 142 -7.91 5.90 4.91
C LEU A 142 -8.58 4.71 4.20
N GLU A 143 -8.60 4.69 2.87
CA GLU A 143 -9.07 3.54 2.09
C GLU A 143 -8.17 2.31 2.27
N TYR A 144 -6.85 2.51 2.18
CA TYR A 144 -5.87 1.43 2.35
C TYR A 144 -5.92 0.80 3.74
N PHE A 145 -6.10 1.61 4.78
CA PHE A 145 -6.28 1.19 6.17
C PHE A 145 -7.74 1.11 6.58
N GLY A 146 -8.66 0.88 5.64
CA GLY A 146 -10.02 0.46 5.95
C GLY A 146 -10.01 -0.88 6.70
N PRO A 147 -10.85 -1.07 7.73
CA PRO A 147 -10.84 -2.28 8.56
C PRO A 147 -11.06 -3.56 7.73
N GLU A 148 -11.98 -3.53 6.77
CA GLU A 148 -12.26 -4.64 5.86
C GLU A 148 -11.11 -4.88 4.89
N THR A 149 -10.54 -3.82 4.32
CA THR A 149 -9.41 -3.92 3.38
C THR A 149 -8.20 -4.55 4.07
N ALA A 150 -7.86 -4.08 5.28
CA ALA A 150 -6.75 -4.62 6.06
C ALA A 150 -6.97 -6.08 6.48
N ALA A 151 -8.18 -6.42 6.93
CA ALA A 151 -8.56 -7.80 7.24
C ALA A 151 -8.47 -8.71 6.01
N ALA A 152 -9.00 -8.26 4.87
CA ALA A 152 -8.99 -9.03 3.62
C ALA A 152 -7.56 -9.33 3.15
N ARG A 153 -6.62 -8.38 3.24
CA ARG A 153 -5.20 -8.62 2.92
C ARG A 153 -4.60 -9.73 3.78
N TYR A 154 -4.81 -9.66 5.08
CA TYR A 154 -4.30 -10.64 6.02
C TYR A 154 -4.86 -12.04 5.75
N LEU A 155 -6.19 -12.15 5.60
CA LEU A 155 -6.90 -13.41 5.39
C LEU A 155 -6.53 -14.04 4.04
N ALA A 156 -6.41 -13.25 2.98
CA ALA A 156 -6.02 -13.74 1.66
C ALA A 156 -4.66 -14.45 1.70
N ILE A 157 -3.70 -13.89 2.45
CA ILE A 157 -2.37 -14.47 2.61
C ILE A 157 -2.39 -15.69 3.54
N ALA A 158 -3.10 -15.62 4.67
CA ALA A 158 -3.22 -16.75 5.59
C ALA A 158 -3.82 -17.99 4.88
N ASN A 159 -4.91 -17.79 4.14
CA ASN A 159 -5.57 -18.85 3.37
C ASN A 159 -4.65 -19.40 2.26
N LYS A 160 -3.96 -18.50 1.54
CA LYS A 160 -2.99 -18.90 0.52
C LYS A 160 -1.82 -19.70 1.10
N ALA A 161 -1.38 -19.37 2.32
CA ALA A 161 -0.34 -20.09 3.04
C ALA A 161 -0.80 -21.44 3.63
N GLY A 162 -2.03 -21.89 3.31
CA GLY A 162 -2.53 -23.23 3.66
C GLY A 162 -3.32 -23.31 4.96
N GLU A 163 -3.66 -22.19 5.58
CA GLU A 163 -4.62 -22.19 6.71
C GLU A 163 -6.06 -22.29 6.21
N THR A 164 -6.95 -22.87 7.02
CA THR A 164 -8.38 -22.89 6.68
C THR A 164 -9.02 -21.52 6.89
N VAL A 165 -10.12 -21.23 6.21
CA VAL A 165 -10.84 -19.96 6.36
C VAL A 165 -11.20 -19.71 7.82
N GLU A 166 -11.74 -20.72 8.50
CA GLU A 166 -12.16 -20.63 9.90
C GLU A 166 -10.99 -20.36 10.84
N ASN A 167 -9.85 -21.03 10.64
CA ASN A 167 -8.67 -20.83 11.48
C ASN A 167 -7.99 -19.48 11.19
N SER A 168 -8.00 -19.01 9.94
CA SER A 168 -7.52 -17.68 9.57
C SER A 168 -8.33 -16.59 10.27
N ASP A 169 -9.66 -16.74 10.32
CA ASP A 169 -10.56 -15.83 11.05
C ASP A 169 -10.28 -15.84 12.56
N LEU A 170 -10.15 -17.04 13.16
CA LEU A 170 -9.79 -17.17 14.58
C LEU A 170 -8.44 -16.53 14.89
N ARG A 171 -7.46 -16.68 13.99
CA ARG A 171 -6.14 -16.07 14.13
C ARG A 171 -6.22 -14.55 14.02
N LEU A 172 -6.99 -14.01 13.08
CA LEU A 172 -7.21 -12.58 12.92
C LEU A 172 -7.92 -12.00 14.15
N GLU A 173 -8.93 -12.67 14.69
CA GLU A 173 -9.61 -12.28 15.92
C GLU A 173 -8.63 -12.23 17.11
N ALA A 174 -7.78 -13.26 17.24
CA ALA A 174 -6.74 -13.30 18.26
C ALA A 174 -5.72 -12.17 18.11
N LEU A 175 -5.38 -11.79 16.88
CA LEU A 175 -4.51 -10.66 16.56
C LEU A 175 -5.16 -9.33 16.96
N GLN A 176 -6.42 -9.10 16.57
CA GLN A 176 -7.21 -7.92 16.94
C GLN A 176 -7.32 -7.75 18.47
N LYS A 177 -7.57 -8.84 19.21
CA LYS A 177 -7.61 -8.83 20.69
C LYS A 177 -6.28 -8.37 21.32
N GLN A 178 -5.14 -8.64 20.68
CA GLN A 178 -3.85 -8.18 21.17
C GLN A 178 -3.57 -6.73 20.78
N VAL A 179 -3.95 -6.33 19.57
CA VAL A 179 -3.74 -4.98 19.02
C VAL A 179 -4.59 -3.93 19.74
N THR A 180 -5.87 -4.22 20.00
CA THR A 180 -6.81 -3.30 20.67
C THR A 180 -6.33 -2.79 22.03
N ARG A 181 -5.49 -3.58 22.72
CA ARG A 181 -4.89 -3.22 24.01
C ARG A 181 -3.74 -2.21 23.89
N ALA A 182 -3.23 -1.97 22.68
CA ALA A 182 -2.12 -1.05 22.45
C ALA A 182 -2.59 0.40 22.39
N ALA A 183 -1.80 1.31 22.97
CA ALA A 183 -2.00 2.75 22.80
C ALA A 183 -1.75 3.17 21.34
N LEU A 184 -2.53 4.13 20.87
CA LEU A 184 -2.34 4.75 19.56
C LEU A 184 -0.97 5.45 19.48
N PRO A 185 -0.29 5.39 18.33
CA PRO A 185 0.92 6.17 18.10
C PRO A 185 0.57 7.68 18.10
N ARG A 186 1.48 8.49 18.64
CA ARG A 186 1.35 9.95 18.58
C ARG A 186 2.15 10.46 17.37
N ALA A 187 1.57 11.37 16.60
CA ALA A 187 2.31 12.06 15.55
C ALA A 187 3.48 12.84 16.19
N ALA A 188 4.63 12.86 15.51
CA ALA A 188 5.72 13.72 15.94
C ALA A 188 5.22 15.16 15.89
N SER A 189 5.30 15.87 17.02
CA SER A 189 5.10 17.31 17.01
C SER A 189 6.28 17.88 16.22
N THR A 190 6.01 18.53 15.10
CA THR A 190 7.04 19.28 14.36
C THR A 190 7.80 20.12 15.38
N PRO A 191 9.14 19.99 15.51
CA PRO A 191 9.88 20.84 16.42
C PRO A 191 9.56 22.28 16.02
N ALA A 192 9.15 23.08 17.02
CA ALA A 192 8.84 24.49 16.83
C ALA A 192 9.95 25.09 15.97
N SER A 193 9.53 25.68 14.85
CA SER A 193 10.40 26.40 13.91
C SER A 193 11.40 27.18 14.75
N ILE A 194 12.69 26.81 14.67
CA ILE A 194 13.74 27.64 15.24
C ILE A 194 13.57 28.96 14.50
N GLU A 195 13.07 29.95 15.22
CA GLU A 195 12.93 31.31 14.77
C GLU A 195 14.27 31.70 14.18
N SER A 196 14.30 31.79 12.84
CA SER A 196 15.48 32.22 12.12
C SER A 196 15.86 33.56 12.71
N PRO A 197 17.05 33.72 13.33
CA PRO A 197 17.44 35.02 13.84
C PRO A 197 17.42 35.98 12.66
N ALA A 198 16.81 37.13 12.93
CA ALA A 198 16.62 38.23 12.00
C ALA A 198 17.87 38.46 11.14
N ALA A 199 17.61 38.72 9.86
CA ALA A 199 18.57 39.23 8.91
C ALA A 199 19.46 40.30 9.57
N LEU A 200 20.74 39.99 9.69
CA LEU A 200 21.79 40.99 9.71
C LEU A 200 22.61 40.78 8.44
N ASP A 201 22.49 41.80 7.61
CA ASP A 201 23.46 42.31 6.66
C ASP A 201 23.84 41.44 5.46
N GLU A 202 23.44 41.97 4.31
CA GLU A 202 23.99 41.71 2.99
C GLU A 202 25.51 41.97 3.00
N GLU A 203 26.34 40.94 2.86
CA GLU A 203 27.63 41.08 2.19
C GLU A 203 27.90 39.86 1.28
N ASP A 204 27.74 40.12 -0.02
CA ASP A 204 28.51 39.67 -1.17
C ASP A 204 29.64 38.64 -0.90
N VAL A 205 29.42 37.37 -1.28
CA VAL A 205 30.49 36.47 -1.76
C VAL A 205 29.99 35.58 -2.90
N THR A 206 30.78 35.59 -3.96
CA THR A 206 30.64 35.01 -5.29
C THR A 206 30.78 33.47 -5.33
N THR A 207 29.80 32.81 -5.95
CA THR A 207 29.82 31.60 -6.84
C THR A 207 30.56 30.30 -6.44
N GLU A 208 29.79 29.19 -6.34
CA GLU A 208 30.14 27.88 -6.93
C GLU A 208 28.84 27.07 -7.22
N PRO A 209 28.66 26.47 -8.42
CA PRO A 209 27.41 25.79 -8.77
C PRO A 209 27.33 24.38 -8.15
N ALA A 210 26.28 24.14 -7.37
CA ALA A 210 25.93 22.80 -6.88
C ALA A 210 25.48 21.88 -8.05
N PRO A 211 25.90 20.60 -8.07
CA PRO A 211 25.49 19.67 -9.13
C PRO A 211 24.00 19.35 -9.03
N SER A 212 23.31 19.40 -10.17
CA SER A 212 21.92 18.98 -10.35
C SER A 212 21.71 17.53 -9.87
N PRO A 213 20.60 17.23 -9.17
CA PRO A 213 20.24 15.86 -8.83
C PRO A 213 19.77 15.13 -10.09
N THR A 214 20.62 14.26 -10.63
CA THR A 214 20.20 13.23 -11.60
C THR A 214 19.47 12.10 -10.87
N ASP A 215 18.21 11.93 -11.27
CA ASP A 215 17.55 10.66 -11.57
C ASP A 215 17.44 9.57 -10.48
N GLY A 216 16.26 9.49 -9.86
CA GLY A 216 15.46 8.27 -9.95
C GLY A 216 15.92 6.99 -9.23
N THR A 217 16.77 7.04 -8.20
CA THR A 217 17.05 5.85 -7.36
C THR A 217 16.70 6.09 -5.89
N ILE A 218 15.60 5.48 -5.45
CA ILE A 218 15.30 5.26 -4.03
C ILE A 218 16.41 4.36 -3.49
N ASP A 219 17.37 4.95 -2.77
CA ASP A 219 18.49 4.23 -2.17
C ASP A 219 17.97 3.28 -1.06
N SER A 220 18.15 1.98 -1.28
CA SER A 220 17.79 0.89 -0.36
C SER A 220 18.47 1.00 1.01
N ASN A 221 19.45 1.90 1.17
CA ASN A 221 20.14 2.18 2.43
C ASN A 221 19.49 3.26 3.29
N TRP A 222 18.32 3.79 2.91
CA TRP A 222 17.56 4.72 3.75
C TRP A 222 17.28 4.15 5.16
N PHE A 223 16.94 2.86 5.25
CA PHE A 223 16.67 2.20 6.55
C PHE A 223 17.90 2.13 7.46
N ASN A 224 19.10 1.92 6.89
CA ASN A 224 20.36 1.89 7.64
C ASN A 224 20.75 3.28 8.16
N ARG A 225 20.40 4.35 7.42
CA ARG A 225 20.66 5.73 7.86
C ARG A 225 19.74 6.18 9.00
N MET A 226 18.48 5.71 9.00
CA MET A 226 17.52 5.99 10.08
C MET A 226 17.91 5.34 11.41
N THR A 227 18.50 4.14 11.39
CA THR A 227 18.89 3.41 12.61
C THR A 227 20.26 3.82 13.16
N ALA A 228 21.19 4.31 12.32
CA ALA A 228 22.50 4.76 12.78
C ALA A 228 22.44 6.08 13.59
N LYS A 229 21.43 6.93 13.36
CA LYS A 229 21.35 8.27 13.98
C LYS A 229 20.88 8.26 15.44
N THR A 230 20.34 7.15 15.94
CA THR A 230 19.85 7.01 17.33
C THR A 230 20.88 6.40 18.30
N GLY A 231 22.06 5.98 17.83
CA GLY A 231 23.08 5.31 18.66
C GLY A 231 24.17 6.21 19.28
N LYS A 232 24.20 7.52 19.00
CA LYS A 232 25.36 8.38 19.35
C LYS A 232 25.14 9.37 20.51
N ALA A 233 24.20 9.09 21.41
CA ALA A 233 23.94 9.92 22.59
C ALA A 233 23.79 9.08 23.86
N ALA A 234 24.78 8.22 24.17
CA ALA A 234 24.82 7.52 25.46
C ALA A 234 26.22 6.99 25.82
N VAL A 235 27.27 7.81 25.70
CA VAL A 235 28.54 7.60 26.44
C VAL A 235 29.13 8.98 26.71
N GLU A 236 28.76 9.58 27.84
CA GLU A 236 29.59 10.50 28.65
C GLU A 236 28.71 11.02 29.80
N ARG A 237 28.82 10.35 30.96
CA ARG A 237 28.74 10.90 32.32
C ARG A 237 29.00 9.79 33.32
#